data_AF-A7APD1-F1
#
_entry.id   AF-A7APD1-F1
#
_cell.length_a   1.000
_cell.length_b   1.000
_cell.length_c   1.000
_cell.angle_alpha   90.00
_cell.angle_beta   90.00
_cell.angle_gamma   90.00
#
_symmetry.space_group_name_H-M   'P 1'
#
loop_
_entity.id
_entity.type
_entity.pdbx_description
1 polymer ?
#
loop_
_entity_poly.entity_id
_entity_poly.type
_entity_poly.pdbx_seq_one_letter_code
_entity_poly.pdbx_strand_id
1 'polypeptide(L)'
;MGIQKDVTVTPAEACFYNLYASGIIAERTELESADASNPSAMLTTRYAIAHVLRANKKLCDLRNRKWILCLDEVHHLYQSCFLHDRGPRFLSDLLLEIQRNKVNSVLVSDDSTVCFPYVDEKLAQSISQCYMKTYKDLGYVDTKQLVHLDIPEIETNVAKGGINEVVYHSDSVSKALLKLSGGNLGLINTLLTSYQKFEEQLDLPAVHKILAGSESPVDDEYFPLNATAEEQVTYLREERSRMFVRNIQNVALSSNISKFENMMNRFLSLPLMEQIKLRLDDYVHFKVIVNETIRLLLPKNILQLKPKANIENKVVLCMLAAGIIHLNIETRCIGFKDTLTRVLLEAHIDNDYGKQ
;
A
#
# COMPACT_ATOMS: atom_id res chain seq x y z
N MET A 1 24.31 -40.86 -34.45
CA MET A 1 23.56 -40.38 -33.27
C MET A 1 22.46 -39.48 -33.78
N GLY A 2 21.21 -39.92 -33.66
CA GLY A 2 20.06 -39.18 -34.20
C GLY A 2 19.84 -37.88 -33.43
N ILE A 3 19.63 -36.79 -34.16
CA ILE A 3 19.07 -35.56 -33.59
C ILE A 3 17.66 -35.94 -33.15
N GLN A 4 17.43 -36.01 -31.83
CA GLN A 4 16.10 -36.16 -31.27
C GLN A 4 15.23 -35.03 -31.82
N LYS A 5 14.24 -35.40 -32.64
CA LYS A 5 13.45 -34.46 -33.44
C LYS A 5 12.32 -33.79 -32.67
N ASP A 6 12.11 -34.13 -31.41
CA ASP A 6 11.01 -33.58 -30.61
C ASP A 6 11.48 -33.34 -29.17
N VAL A 7 12.33 -32.34 -28.97
CA VAL A 7 12.37 -31.67 -27.67
C VAL A 7 11.20 -30.69 -27.68
N THR A 8 10.06 -31.11 -27.14
CA THR A 8 8.91 -30.25 -26.90
C THR A 8 9.28 -29.24 -25.82
N VAL A 9 9.90 -28.13 -26.24
CA VAL A 9 10.19 -27.00 -25.35
C VAL A 9 8.90 -26.54 -24.73
N THR A 10 8.79 -26.70 -23.42
CA THR A 10 7.59 -26.30 -22.70
C THR A 10 7.40 -24.78 -22.81
N PRO A 11 6.16 -24.25 -22.64
CA PRO A 11 5.93 -22.82 -22.68
C PRO A 11 6.82 -22.01 -21.71
N ALA A 12 7.18 -22.60 -20.56
CA ALA A 12 8.06 -22.01 -19.56
C ALA A 12 9.52 -21.96 -20.02
N GLU A 13 10.06 -23.07 -20.53
CA GLU A 13 11.44 -23.13 -21.06
C GLU A 13 11.63 -22.17 -22.24
N ALA A 14 10.65 -22.09 -23.14
CA ALA A 14 10.66 -21.14 -24.24
C ALA A 14 10.72 -19.69 -23.73
N CYS A 15 10.03 -19.39 -22.62
CA CYS A 15 10.07 -18.07 -21.99
C CYS A 15 11.46 -17.77 -21.41
N PHE A 16 12.06 -18.73 -20.68
CA PHE A 16 13.41 -18.59 -20.12
C PHE A 16 14.48 -18.40 -21.20
N TYR A 17 14.45 -19.18 -22.29
CA TYR A 17 15.39 -19.01 -23.40
C TYR A 17 15.24 -17.64 -24.08
N ASN A 18 14.00 -17.14 -24.21
CA ASN A 18 13.77 -15.80 -24.77
C ASN A 18 14.26 -14.69 -23.83
N LEU A 19 14.06 -14.82 -22.51
CA LEU A 19 14.59 -13.86 -21.54
C LEU A 19 16.12 -13.83 -21.58
N TYR A 20 16.76 -15.01 -21.58
CA TYR A 20 18.22 -15.13 -21.64
C TYR A 20 18.80 -14.56 -22.94
N ALA A 21 18.24 -14.94 -24.09
CA ALA A 21 18.67 -14.41 -25.39
C ALA A 21 18.43 -12.90 -25.51
N SER A 22 17.31 -12.39 -24.98
CA SER A 22 17.02 -10.95 -24.98
C SER A 22 18.01 -10.17 -24.12
N GLY A 23 18.44 -10.74 -22.98
CA GLY A 23 19.49 -10.16 -22.13
C GLY A 23 20.82 -10.04 -22.87
N ILE A 24 21.28 -11.12 -23.52
CA ILE A 24 22.54 -11.11 -24.30
C ILE A 24 22.48 -10.11 -25.46
N ILE A 25 21.36 -10.06 -26.18
CA ILE A 25 21.19 -9.12 -27.31
C ILE A 25 21.18 -7.68 -26.80
N ALA A 26 20.52 -7.42 -25.67
CA ALA A 26 20.49 -6.10 -25.07
C ALA A 26 21.89 -5.63 -24.66
N GLU A 27 22.65 -6.48 -23.95
CA GLU A 27 24.04 -6.21 -23.56
C GLU A 27 24.94 -5.94 -24.78
N ARG A 28 24.79 -6.74 -25.84
CA ARG A 28 25.56 -6.55 -27.07
C ARG A 28 25.20 -5.26 -27.80
N THR A 29 23.91 -4.96 -27.94
CA THR A 29 23.43 -3.73 -28.60
C THR A 29 23.87 -2.49 -27.82
N GLU A 30 23.96 -2.61 -26.50
CA GLU A 30 24.49 -1.59 -25.63
C GLU A 30 25.98 -1.35 -25.86
N LEU A 31 26.82 -2.41 -25.86
CA LEU A 31 28.25 -2.29 -26.15
C LEU A 31 28.53 -1.66 -27.51
N GLU A 32 27.70 -1.96 -28.52
CA GLU A 32 27.82 -1.42 -29.87
C GLU A 32 27.31 0.03 -29.99
N SER A 33 26.43 0.49 -29.09
CA SER A 33 25.93 1.88 -29.08
C SER A 33 26.78 2.83 -28.23
N ALA A 34 27.66 2.30 -27.38
CA ALA A 34 28.52 3.04 -26.47
C ALA A 34 29.91 3.33 -27.06
N ASP A 35 30.00 4.15 -28.12
CA ASP A 35 31.25 4.84 -28.50
C ASP A 35 31.65 5.96 -27.50
N ALA A 36 30.99 6.04 -26.33
CA ALA A 36 31.13 7.11 -25.35
C ALA A 36 31.44 6.56 -23.94
N SER A 37 32.74 6.59 -23.60
CA SER A 37 33.46 6.64 -22.29
C SER A 37 32.77 6.48 -20.92
N ASN A 38 31.56 5.95 -20.75
CA ASN A 38 30.98 5.73 -19.43
C ASN A 38 29.96 4.57 -19.39
N PRO A 39 30.37 3.34 -19.03
CA PRO A 39 29.52 2.13 -19.02
C PRO A 39 28.68 2.04 -17.74
N SER A 40 28.07 3.15 -17.32
CA SER A 40 27.27 3.19 -16.11
C SER A 40 25.87 2.67 -16.41
N ALA A 41 25.63 1.38 -16.13
CA ALA A 41 24.42 0.65 -15.66
C ALA A 41 22.96 1.11 -15.97
N MET A 42 22.72 2.29 -16.52
CA MET A 42 21.44 2.81 -17.03
C MET A 42 21.15 2.37 -18.46
N LEU A 43 22.18 1.95 -19.21
CA LEU A 43 22.05 1.58 -20.63
C LEU A 43 21.50 0.15 -20.79
N THR A 44 21.99 -0.83 -20.03
CA THR A 44 21.48 -2.23 -19.97
C THR A 44 19.98 -2.28 -19.81
N THR A 45 19.41 -1.46 -18.93
CA THR A 45 18.01 -1.61 -18.52
C THR A 45 17.05 -1.20 -19.63
N ARG A 46 17.35 -0.13 -20.37
CA ARG A 46 16.52 0.34 -21.49
C ARG A 46 16.49 -0.66 -22.65
N TYR A 47 17.66 -1.18 -23.04
CA TYR A 47 17.74 -2.18 -24.10
C TYR A 47 17.17 -3.52 -23.65
N ALA A 48 17.39 -3.94 -22.39
CA ALA A 48 16.82 -5.16 -21.85
C ALA A 48 15.29 -5.15 -21.89
N ILE A 49 14.66 -4.06 -21.42
CA ILE A 49 13.21 -3.86 -21.53
C ILE A 49 12.76 -4.00 -22.99
N ALA A 50 13.39 -3.25 -23.91
CA ALA A 50 12.99 -3.23 -25.31
C ALA A 50 13.09 -4.61 -25.96
N HIS A 51 14.18 -5.34 -25.73
CA HIS A 51 14.40 -6.66 -26.31
C HIS A 51 13.47 -7.72 -25.71
N VAL A 52 13.27 -7.72 -24.39
CA VAL A 52 12.34 -8.64 -23.72
C VAL A 52 10.91 -8.42 -24.21
N LEU A 53 10.44 -7.17 -24.28
CA LEU A 53 9.08 -6.87 -24.74
C LEU A 53 8.88 -7.18 -26.23
N ARG A 54 9.88 -6.91 -27.08
CA ARG A 54 9.83 -7.29 -28.51
C ARG A 54 9.80 -8.81 -28.69
N ALA A 55 10.61 -9.55 -27.93
CA ALA A 55 10.62 -11.01 -27.98
C ALA A 55 9.27 -11.58 -27.52
N ASN A 56 8.74 -11.09 -26.40
CA ASN A 56 7.42 -11.48 -25.90
C ASN A 56 6.31 -11.21 -26.91
N LYS A 57 6.31 -10.03 -27.55
CA LYS A 57 5.35 -9.73 -28.63
C LYS A 57 5.45 -10.74 -29.77
N LYS A 58 6.66 -10.99 -30.29
CA LYS A 58 6.86 -11.94 -31.38
C LYS A 58 6.37 -13.34 -31.01
N LEU A 59 6.57 -13.79 -29.76
CA LEU A 59 6.05 -15.06 -29.28
C LEU A 59 4.52 -15.09 -29.23
N CYS A 60 3.89 -13.98 -28.81
CA CYS A 60 2.43 -13.86 -28.80
C CYS A 60 1.87 -13.98 -30.22
N ASP A 61 2.47 -13.26 -31.17
CA ASP A 61 2.09 -13.27 -32.58
C ASP A 61 2.27 -14.67 -33.19
N LEU A 62 3.41 -15.32 -32.95
CA LEU A 62 3.70 -16.67 -33.44
C LEU A 62 2.76 -17.73 -32.88
N ARG A 63 2.34 -17.60 -31.61
CA ARG A 63 1.45 -18.57 -30.94
C ARG A 63 -0.03 -18.23 -31.10
N ASN A 64 -0.37 -17.13 -31.77
CA ASN A 64 -1.72 -16.59 -31.86
C ASN A 64 -2.42 -16.50 -30.49
N ARG A 65 -1.68 -16.05 -29.46
CA ARG A 65 -2.17 -15.90 -28.09
C ARG A 65 -2.04 -14.45 -27.64
N LYS A 66 -3.07 -13.95 -26.96
CA LYS A 66 -3.01 -12.66 -26.28
C LYS A 66 -2.39 -12.86 -24.90
N TRP A 67 -1.22 -12.28 -24.67
CA TRP A 67 -0.61 -12.25 -23.34
C TRP A 67 -0.89 -10.88 -22.71
N ILE A 68 -1.03 -10.89 -21.39
CA ILE A 68 -1.15 -9.68 -20.58
C ILE A 68 0.05 -9.68 -19.64
N LEU A 69 0.84 -8.62 -19.68
CA LEU A 69 1.96 -8.42 -18.78
C LEU A 69 1.45 -7.82 -17.48
N CYS A 70 1.52 -8.56 -16.38
CA CYS A 70 1.16 -8.07 -15.06
C CYS A 70 2.43 -7.71 -14.27
N LEU A 71 2.52 -6.47 -13.81
CA LEU A 71 3.63 -5.97 -13.00
C LEU A 71 3.06 -5.47 -11.68
N ASP A 72 3.38 -6.19 -10.61
CA ASP A 72 2.92 -5.86 -9.26
C ASP A 72 3.94 -4.99 -8.51
N GLU A 73 3.48 -4.30 -7.48
CA GLU A 73 4.26 -3.48 -6.56
C GLU A 73 5.19 -2.43 -7.23
N VAL A 74 4.75 -1.83 -8.34
CA VAL A 74 5.61 -0.91 -9.13
C VAL A 74 6.04 0.34 -8.36
N HIS A 75 5.36 0.67 -7.26
CA HIS A 75 5.75 1.74 -6.34
C HIS A 75 7.09 1.51 -5.65
N HIS A 76 7.54 0.27 -5.49
CA HIS A 76 8.87 0.01 -4.93
C HIS A 76 9.99 0.60 -5.80
N LEU A 77 9.77 0.80 -7.10
CA LEU A 77 10.70 1.50 -7.98
C LEU A 77 10.89 2.97 -7.58
N TYR A 78 9.85 3.61 -7.02
CA TYR A 78 9.89 5.01 -6.59
C TYR A 78 10.36 5.14 -5.13
N GLN A 79 9.98 4.19 -4.28
CA GLN A 79 10.20 4.26 -2.84
C GLN A 79 11.54 3.66 -2.39
N SER A 80 12.09 2.71 -3.13
CA SER A 80 13.33 2.03 -2.75
C SER A 80 14.50 3.02 -2.69
N CYS A 81 15.21 3.03 -1.56
CA CYS A 81 16.45 3.78 -1.40
C CYS A 81 17.53 3.33 -2.41
N PHE A 82 17.50 2.08 -2.85
CA PHE A 82 18.46 1.54 -3.81
C PHE A 82 18.13 1.89 -5.27
N LEU A 83 16.87 2.12 -5.59
CA LEU A 83 16.41 2.42 -6.96
C LEU A 83 15.99 3.88 -7.12
N HIS A 84 16.23 4.74 -6.13
CA HIS A 84 15.68 6.09 -6.09
C HIS A 84 16.08 6.98 -7.28
N ASP A 85 17.23 6.71 -7.91
CA ASP A 85 17.80 7.44 -9.05
C ASP A 85 17.41 6.83 -10.41
N ARG A 86 17.09 5.53 -10.45
CA ARG A 86 16.88 4.76 -11.69
C ARG A 86 15.47 4.20 -11.84
N GLY A 87 14.78 3.89 -10.77
CA GLY A 87 13.48 3.24 -10.75
C GLY A 87 12.39 4.03 -11.48
N PRO A 88 12.24 5.35 -11.25
CA PRO A 88 11.30 6.15 -12.02
C PRO A 88 11.58 6.15 -13.52
N ARG A 89 12.87 6.23 -13.89
CA ARG A 89 13.30 6.18 -15.29
C ARG A 89 13.05 4.81 -15.90
N PHE A 90 13.34 3.74 -15.17
CA PHE A 90 13.04 2.38 -15.57
C PHE A 90 11.55 2.20 -15.86
N LEU A 91 10.67 2.70 -14.98
CA LEU A 91 9.24 2.63 -15.21
C LEU A 91 8.82 3.41 -16.45
N SER A 92 9.36 4.61 -16.66
CA SER A 92 9.08 5.41 -17.87
C SER A 92 9.54 4.68 -19.14
N ASP A 93 10.75 4.14 -19.16
CA ASP A 93 11.27 3.34 -20.28
C ASP A 93 10.43 2.07 -20.53
N LEU A 94 9.95 1.43 -19.47
CA LEU A 94 9.06 0.28 -19.53
C LEU A 94 7.71 0.63 -20.17
N LEU A 95 7.08 1.72 -19.72
CA LEU A 95 5.81 2.20 -20.28
C LEU A 95 5.96 2.59 -21.75
N LEU A 96 7.06 3.28 -22.10
CA LEU A 96 7.39 3.63 -23.48
C LEU A 96 7.47 2.41 -24.39
N GLU A 97 8.21 1.39 -23.97
CA GLU A 97 8.36 0.17 -24.77
C GLU A 97 7.08 -0.67 -24.80
N ILE A 98 6.28 -0.68 -23.73
CA ILE A 98 4.94 -1.28 -23.74
C ILE A 98 4.07 -0.64 -24.82
N GLN A 99 4.02 0.70 -24.87
CA GLN A 99 3.24 1.46 -25.86
C GLN A 99 3.76 1.23 -27.29
N ARG A 100 5.08 1.33 -27.51
CA ARG A 100 5.72 1.07 -28.82
C ARG A 100 5.42 -0.32 -29.34
N ASN A 101 5.44 -1.32 -28.47
CA ASN A 101 5.19 -2.69 -28.83
C ASN A 101 3.70 -3.07 -28.77
N LYS A 102 2.80 -2.18 -28.32
CA LYS A 102 1.36 -2.45 -28.16
C LYS A 102 1.09 -3.70 -27.31
N VAL A 103 1.82 -3.83 -26.21
CA VAL A 103 1.69 -4.97 -25.28
C VAL A 103 0.59 -4.66 -24.27
N ASN A 104 -0.42 -5.52 -24.17
CA ASN A 104 -1.45 -5.37 -23.13
C ASN A 104 -0.80 -5.59 -21.77
N SER A 105 -0.91 -4.61 -20.87
CA SER A 105 -0.21 -4.65 -19.59
C SER A 105 -1.08 -4.09 -18.47
N VAL A 106 -0.90 -4.63 -17.27
CA VAL A 106 -1.52 -4.17 -16.02
C VAL A 106 -0.40 -3.89 -15.03
N LEU A 107 -0.39 -2.68 -14.45
CA LEU A 107 0.57 -2.27 -13.44
C LEU A 107 -0.19 -2.02 -12.14
N VAL A 108 0.25 -2.60 -11.04
CA VAL A 108 -0.40 -2.52 -9.73
C VAL A 108 0.51 -1.77 -8.75
N SER A 109 -0.07 -0.82 -8.02
CA SER A 109 0.64 0.08 -7.11
C SER A 109 -0.20 0.40 -5.88
N ASP A 110 0.39 0.33 -4.70
CA ASP A 110 -0.20 0.79 -3.44
C ASP A 110 0.08 2.29 -3.16
N ASP A 111 0.73 2.97 -4.10
CA ASP A 111 1.11 4.38 -4.00
C ASP A 111 0.66 5.14 -5.25
N SER A 112 -0.26 6.08 -5.04
CA SER A 112 -0.78 6.96 -6.10
C SER A 112 0.28 7.90 -6.70
N THR A 113 1.35 8.20 -5.96
CA THR A 113 2.38 9.16 -6.41
C THR A 113 3.16 8.68 -7.64
N VAL A 114 3.20 7.37 -7.87
CA VAL A 114 3.79 6.73 -9.06
C VAL A 114 3.10 7.22 -10.35
N CYS A 115 1.82 7.53 -10.27
CA CYS A 115 1.02 7.97 -11.42
C CYS A 115 1.14 9.47 -11.70
N PHE A 116 1.57 10.28 -10.73
CA PHE A 116 1.55 11.75 -10.86
C PHE A 116 2.33 12.28 -12.05
N PRO A 117 3.53 11.76 -12.40
CA PRO A 117 4.25 12.22 -13.59
C PRO A 117 3.44 12.10 -14.89
N TYR A 118 2.44 11.22 -14.92
CA TYR A 118 1.62 10.92 -16.10
C TYR A 118 0.21 11.54 -16.05
N VAL A 119 -0.22 12.01 -14.88
CA VAL A 119 -1.58 12.52 -14.63
C VAL A 119 -1.60 14.03 -14.34
N ASP A 120 -0.60 14.53 -13.61
CA ASP A 120 -0.49 15.93 -13.21
C ASP A 120 0.98 16.30 -12.98
N GLU A 121 1.66 16.77 -14.03
CA GLU A 121 3.09 17.11 -14.00
C GLU A 121 3.42 18.14 -12.91
N LYS A 122 2.53 19.11 -12.68
CA LYS A 122 2.72 20.13 -11.65
C LYS A 122 2.69 19.52 -10.26
N LEU A 123 1.74 18.62 -9.99
CA LEU A 123 1.71 17.90 -8.72
C LEU A 123 2.95 17.00 -8.56
N ALA A 124 3.39 16.34 -9.64
CA ALA A 124 4.62 15.54 -9.64
C ALA A 124 5.86 16.37 -9.25
N GLN A 125 5.97 17.60 -9.78
CA GLN A 125 7.04 18.54 -9.42
C GLN A 125 6.93 18.98 -7.95
N SER A 126 5.74 19.28 -7.44
CA SER A 126 5.55 19.63 -6.02
C SER A 126 5.92 18.47 -5.09
N ILE A 127 5.59 17.23 -5.46
CA ILE A 127 6.00 16.04 -4.71
C ILE A 127 7.51 15.83 -4.79
N SER A 128 8.15 16.07 -5.94
CA SER A 128 9.60 15.93 -6.07
C SER A 128 10.36 16.92 -5.18
N GLN A 129 9.82 18.13 -5.00
CA GLN A 129 10.36 19.12 -4.05
C GLN A 129 10.34 18.62 -2.60
N CYS A 130 9.36 17.80 -2.20
CA CYS A 130 9.31 17.19 -0.86
C CYS A 130 10.56 16.34 -0.58
N TYR A 131 11.09 15.70 -1.62
CA TYR A 131 12.30 14.89 -1.60
C TYR A 131 13.58 15.67 -1.93
N MET A 132 13.48 16.96 -2.28
CA MET A 132 14.57 17.73 -2.90
C MET A 132 15.16 17.04 -4.14
N LYS A 133 14.29 16.39 -4.92
CA LYS A 133 14.67 15.71 -6.15
C LYS A 133 14.16 16.48 -7.35
N THR A 134 14.98 16.54 -8.38
CA THR A 134 14.56 16.89 -9.75
C THR A 134 14.28 15.59 -10.50
N TYR A 135 13.04 15.39 -10.95
CA TYR A 135 12.79 14.45 -12.04
C TYR A 135 13.47 15.00 -13.28
N LYS A 136 14.52 14.32 -13.76
CA LYS A 136 15.07 14.60 -15.09
C LYS A 136 14.20 13.91 -16.13
N ASP A 137 13.99 14.61 -17.25
CA ASP A 137 13.32 14.18 -18.50
C ASP A 137 12.95 12.70 -18.53
N LEU A 138 11.77 12.38 -17.97
CA LEU A 138 11.11 11.12 -18.26
C LEU A 138 10.74 11.15 -19.74
N GLY A 139 10.99 10.06 -20.45
CA GLY A 139 10.70 10.03 -21.88
C GLY A 139 9.19 10.17 -22.13
N TYR A 140 8.82 10.61 -23.35
CA TYR A 140 7.43 10.93 -23.71
C TYR A 140 6.52 9.70 -23.72
N VAL A 141 5.82 9.44 -22.61
CA VAL A 141 4.76 8.42 -22.50
C VAL A 141 3.44 9.05 -22.96
N ASP A 142 2.71 8.39 -23.86
CA ASP A 142 1.38 8.85 -24.29
C ASP A 142 0.36 8.58 -23.17
N THR A 143 0.03 9.61 -22.40
CA THR A 143 -0.86 9.52 -21.24
C THR A 143 -2.31 9.17 -21.63
N LYS A 144 -2.71 9.37 -22.89
CA LYS A 144 -4.05 9.00 -23.38
C LYS A 144 -4.25 7.48 -23.49
N GLN A 145 -3.16 6.73 -23.51
CA GLN A 145 -3.19 5.26 -23.56
C GLN A 145 -3.11 4.63 -22.16
N LEU A 146 -2.99 5.44 -21.11
CA LEU A 146 -3.00 4.98 -19.73
C LEU A 146 -4.42 5.04 -19.18
N VAL A 147 -4.86 3.93 -18.61
CA VAL A 147 -6.12 3.85 -17.87
C VAL A 147 -5.75 3.64 -16.40
N HIS A 148 -6.16 4.57 -15.56
CA HIS A 148 -5.97 4.51 -14.12
C HIS A 148 -7.26 3.96 -13.52
N LEU A 149 -7.13 2.95 -12.67
CA LEU A 149 -8.25 2.39 -11.93
C LEU A 149 -7.87 2.39 -10.45
N ASP A 150 -8.59 3.17 -9.66
CA ASP A 150 -8.46 3.16 -8.21
C ASP A 150 -9.34 2.03 -7.65
N ILE A 151 -8.77 1.19 -6.78
CA ILE A 151 -9.50 0.09 -6.15
C ILE A 151 -10.00 0.55 -4.78
N PRO A 152 -11.31 0.79 -4.60
CA PRO A 152 -11.85 1.21 -3.31
C PRO A 152 -11.88 0.05 -2.30
N GLU A 153 -11.95 0.41 -1.01
CA GLU A 153 -12.35 -0.53 0.04
C GLU A 153 -13.74 -1.13 -0.29
N ILE A 154 -13.96 -2.40 0.10
CA ILE A 154 -15.25 -3.06 -0.16
C ILE A 154 -16.38 -2.35 0.62
N GLU A 155 -17.59 -2.44 0.10
CA GLU A 155 -18.75 -1.80 0.74
C GLU A 155 -18.95 -2.28 2.19
N THR A 156 -19.24 -1.34 3.08
CA THR A 156 -19.37 -1.56 4.52
C THR A 156 -20.36 -2.68 4.86
N ASN A 157 -21.47 -2.82 4.12
CA ASN A 157 -22.45 -3.86 4.35
C ASN A 157 -21.90 -5.26 4.01
N VAL A 158 -21.12 -5.37 2.93
CA VAL A 158 -20.48 -6.62 2.51
C VAL A 158 -19.36 -6.99 3.49
N ALA A 159 -18.52 -6.03 3.87
CA ALA A 159 -17.49 -6.21 4.88
C ALA A 159 -18.09 -6.68 6.22
N LYS A 160 -19.16 -6.02 6.67
CA LYS A 160 -19.87 -6.39 7.90
C LYS A 160 -20.45 -7.81 7.80
N GLY A 161 -21.02 -8.17 6.66
CA GLY A 161 -21.51 -9.53 6.40
C GLY A 161 -20.41 -10.58 6.62
N GLY A 162 -19.25 -10.41 5.97
CA GLY A 162 -18.13 -11.34 6.12
C GLY A 162 -17.56 -11.41 7.54
N ILE A 163 -17.50 -10.27 8.27
CA ILE A 163 -17.08 -10.27 9.68
C ILE A 163 -18.10 -11.03 10.55
N ASN A 164 -19.39 -10.81 10.32
CA ASN A 164 -20.47 -11.45 11.08
C ASN A 164 -20.56 -12.96 10.86
N GLU A 165 -20.05 -13.51 9.75
CA GLU A 165 -19.98 -14.96 9.54
C GLU A 165 -19.06 -15.65 10.56
N VAL A 166 -18.01 -14.96 11.01
CA VAL A 166 -17.04 -15.48 11.98
C VAL A 166 -17.35 -15.00 13.40
N VAL A 167 -17.72 -13.73 13.57
CA VAL A 167 -18.02 -13.11 14.87
C VAL A 167 -19.52 -12.86 15.00
N TYR A 168 -20.32 -13.93 14.92
CA TYR A 168 -21.79 -13.83 14.88
C TYR A 168 -22.41 -13.48 16.23
N HIS A 169 -21.72 -13.75 17.34
CA HIS A 169 -22.24 -13.60 18.70
C HIS A 169 -22.03 -12.22 19.32
N SER A 170 -21.39 -11.27 18.63
CA SER A 170 -21.18 -9.92 19.18
C SER A 170 -21.18 -8.82 18.10
N ASP A 171 -22.32 -8.15 17.93
CA ASP A 171 -22.44 -7.03 16.98
C ASP A 171 -21.55 -5.83 17.35
N SER A 172 -21.28 -5.62 18.65
CA SER A 172 -20.37 -4.55 19.11
C SER A 172 -18.93 -4.83 18.68
N VAL A 173 -18.46 -6.08 18.80
CA VAL A 173 -17.13 -6.48 18.33
C VAL A 173 -17.06 -6.42 16.81
N SER A 174 -18.06 -6.94 16.09
CA SER A 174 -18.10 -6.86 14.62
C SER A 174 -18.05 -5.41 14.13
N LYS A 175 -18.79 -4.50 14.77
CA LYS A 175 -18.71 -3.05 14.50
C LYS A 175 -17.32 -2.48 14.81
N ALA A 176 -16.68 -2.91 15.89
CA ALA A 176 -15.33 -2.46 16.24
C ALA A 176 -14.28 -2.92 15.21
N LEU A 177 -14.33 -4.19 14.81
CA LEU A 177 -13.46 -4.74 13.76
C LEU A 177 -13.69 -4.02 12.43
N LEU A 178 -14.95 -3.79 12.05
CA LEU A 178 -15.31 -3.02 10.86
C LEU A 178 -14.81 -1.57 10.93
N LYS A 179 -14.90 -0.92 12.10
CA LYS A 179 -14.39 0.45 12.28
C LYS A 179 -12.86 0.51 12.10
N LEU A 180 -12.14 -0.53 12.50
CA LEU A 180 -10.69 -0.64 12.33
C LEU A 180 -10.31 -0.98 10.89
N SER A 181 -11.02 -1.93 10.28
CA SER A 181 -10.69 -2.41 8.93
C SER A 181 -11.23 -1.53 7.81
N GLY A 182 -12.28 -0.76 8.07
CA GLY A 182 -13.11 -0.16 7.03
C GLY A 182 -13.66 -1.26 6.14
N GLY A 183 -13.26 -1.25 4.87
CA GLY A 183 -13.47 -2.35 3.92
C GLY A 183 -12.18 -2.94 3.35
N ASN A 184 -11.04 -2.84 4.06
CA ASN A 184 -9.81 -3.47 3.60
C ASN A 184 -9.87 -4.99 3.77
N LEU A 185 -10.08 -5.71 2.67
CA LEU A 185 -10.27 -7.17 2.68
C LEU A 185 -9.06 -7.94 3.23
N GLY A 186 -7.84 -7.51 2.90
CA GLY A 186 -6.62 -8.14 3.43
C GLY A 186 -6.51 -8.02 4.95
N LEU A 187 -6.88 -6.85 5.48
CA LEU A 187 -6.93 -6.60 6.91
C LEU A 187 -8.06 -7.37 7.59
N ILE A 188 -9.27 -7.40 6.99
CA ILE A 188 -10.39 -8.22 7.50
C ILE A 188 -9.95 -9.69 7.63
N ASN A 189 -9.36 -10.27 6.58
CA ASN A 189 -8.88 -11.65 6.62
C ASN A 189 -7.84 -11.88 7.72
N THR A 190 -6.93 -10.93 7.91
CA THR A 190 -5.91 -11.00 8.97
C THR A 190 -6.55 -10.97 10.36
N LEU A 191 -7.52 -10.07 10.58
CA LEU A 191 -8.26 -9.95 11.84
C LEU A 191 -9.04 -11.24 12.13
N LEU A 192 -9.78 -11.76 11.16
CA LEU A 192 -10.61 -12.97 11.32
C LEU A 192 -9.76 -14.22 11.55
N THR A 193 -8.65 -14.38 10.81
CA THR A 193 -7.72 -15.51 11.02
C THR A 193 -7.08 -15.44 12.40
N SER A 194 -6.70 -14.24 12.86
CA SER A 194 -6.11 -14.04 14.19
C SER A 194 -7.14 -14.27 15.29
N TYR A 195 -8.39 -13.88 15.06
CA TYR A 195 -9.51 -14.13 15.95
C TYR A 195 -9.75 -15.63 16.14
N GLN A 196 -9.82 -16.40 15.05
CA GLN A 196 -10.00 -17.85 15.11
C GLN A 196 -8.86 -18.54 15.88
N LYS A 197 -7.60 -18.16 15.60
CA LYS A 197 -6.45 -18.66 16.37
C LYS A 197 -6.52 -18.30 17.85
N PHE A 198 -7.01 -17.10 18.17
CA PHE A 198 -7.21 -16.69 19.56
C PHE A 198 -8.31 -17.51 20.25
N GLU A 199 -9.40 -17.84 19.55
CA GLU A 199 -10.45 -18.72 20.08
C GLU A 199 -9.97 -20.15 20.34
N GLU A 200 -9.06 -20.67 19.51
CA GLU A 200 -8.44 -21.99 19.71
C GLU A 200 -7.50 -22.02 20.92
N GLN A 201 -6.82 -20.90 21.22
CA GLN A 201 -5.89 -20.78 22.33
C GLN A 201 -6.58 -20.49 23.67
N LEU A 202 -7.70 -19.79 23.64
CA LEU A 202 -8.44 -19.37 24.84
C LEU A 202 -9.83 -20.00 24.86
N ASP A 203 -9.94 -21.11 25.58
CA ASP A 203 -11.21 -21.80 25.79
C ASP A 203 -12.11 -21.07 26.80
N LEU A 204 -13.42 -21.35 26.75
CA LEU A 204 -14.39 -20.69 27.62
C LEU A 204 -14.15 -20.94 29.12
N PRO A 205 -13.72 -22.14 29.57
CA PRO A 205 -13.34 -22.36 30.95
C PRO A 205 -12.16 -21.47 31.40
N ALA A 206 -11.15 -21.25 30.57
CA ALA A 206 -10.07 -20.32 30.89
C ALA A 206 -10.57 -18.88 30.97
N VAL A 207 -11.46 -18.45 30.06
CA VAL A 207 -12.10 -17.12 30.13
C VAL A 207 -12.81 -16.94 31.47
N HIS A 208 -13.62 -17.91 31.89
CA HIS A 208 -14.33 -17.86 33.16
C HIS A 208 -13.36 -17.77 34.36
N LYS A 209 -12.26 -18.53 34.35
CA LYS A 209 -11.21 -18.45 35.39
C LYS A 209 -10.51 -17.09 35.42
N ILE A 210 -10.24 -16.49 34.26
CA ILE A 210 -9.60 -15.17 34.18
C ILE A 210 -10.52 -14.11 34.78
N LEU A 211 -11.81 -14.17 34.46
CA LEU A 211 -12.81 -13.26 35.03
C LEU A 211 -12.92 -13.44 36.55
N ALA A 212 -13.03 -14.69 37.02
CA ALA A 212 -13.17 -15.01 38.45
C ALA A 212 -11.90 -14.79 39.30
N GLY A 213 -10.74 -14.61 38.68
CA GLY A 213 -9.44 -14.47 39.34
C GLY A 213 -8.83 -13.08 39.28
N SER A 214 -9.52 -12.08 38.72
CA SER A 214 -8.97 -10.73 38.58
C SER A 214 -9.21 -9.89 39.85
N GLU A 215 -8.14 -9.35 40.46
CA GLU A 215 -8.23 -8.39 41.59
C GLU A 215 -8.70 -6.98 41.14
N SER A 216 -9.01 -6.81 39.86
CA SER A 216 -9.54 -5.57 39.32
C SER A 216 -11.03 -5.48 39.63
N PRO A 217 -11.56 -4.34 40.10
CA PRO A 217 -12.98 -4.12 40.30
C PRO A 217 -13.67 -3.92 38.93
N VAL A 218 -13.56 -4.91 38.04
CA VAL A 218 -14.46 -5.08 36.90
C VAL A 218 -15.43 -6.17 37.32
N ASP A 219 -16.32 -5.78 38.21
CA ASP A 219 -17.61 -6.39 38.52
C ASP A 219 -17.76 -7.89 38.19
N ASP A 220 -17.44 -8.71 39.18
CA ASP A 220 -18.09 -10.02 39.38
C ASP A 220 -19.64 -9.90 39.43
N GLU A 221 -20.20 -8.68 39.50
CA GLU A 221 -21.63 -8.39 39.48
C GLU A 221 -22.34 -8.72 38.15
N TYR A 222 -21.61 -8.92 37.04
CA TYR A 222 -22.24 -9.13 35.72
C TYR A 222 -22.19 -10.55 35.17
N PHE A 223 -21.47 -11.50 35.80
CA PHE A 223 -21.59 -12.89 35.36
C PHE A 223 -22.99 -13.39 35.71
N PRO A 224 -23.80 -13.82 34.72
CA PRO A 224 -25.22 -14.06 34.97
C PRO A 224 -25.41 -15.45 35.61
N LEU A 225 -25.09 -15.57 36.91
CA LEU A 225 -25.18 -16.80 37.69
C LEU A 225 -26.59 -17.41 37.70
N ASN A 226 -27.61 -16.55 37.62
CA ASN A 226 -29.02 -16.94 37.62
C ASN A 226 -29.58 -17.20 36.21
N ALA A 227 -28.80 -16.96 35.16
CA ALA A 227 -29.22 -17.19 33.78
C ALA A 227 -29.06 -18.66 33.38
N THR A 228 -29.65 -19.01 32.24
CA THR A 228 -29.51 -20.35 31.66
C THR A 228 -28.07 -20.65 31.26
N ALA A 229 -27.71 -21.94 31.16
CA ALA A 229 -26.39 -22.36 30.71
C ALA A 229 -26.05 -21.83 29.31
N GLU A 230 -27.04 -21.70 28.42
CA GLU A 230 -26.87 -21.13 27.08
C GLU A 230 -26.54 -19.64 27.11
N GLU A 231 -27.20 -18.87 27.98
CA GLU A 231 -26.93 -17.45 28.19
C GLU A 231 -25.54 -17.22 28.80
N GLN A 232 -25.13 -18.06 29.76
CA GLN A 232 -23.78 -18.01 30.34
C GLN A 232 -22.69 -18.32 29.30
N VAL A 233 -22.91 -19.33 28.44
CA VAL A 233 -21.98 -19.64 27.34
C VAL A 233 -21.89 -18.48 26.35
N THR A 234 -23.01 -17.84 26.03
CA THR A 234 -23.05 -16.68 25.14
C THR A 234 -22.29 -15.49 25.72
N TYR A 235 -22.49 -15.20 27.02
CA TYR A 235 -21.74 -14.18 27.74
C TYR A 235 -20.22 -14.43 27.70
N LEU A 236 -19.77 -15.66 27.98
CA LEU A 236 -18.35 -16.01 27.94
C LEU A 236 -17.75 -15.88 26.53
N ARG A 237 -18.52 -16.20 25.48
CA ARG A 237 -18.10 -15.99 24.09
C ARG A 237 -17.95 -14.50 23.77
N GLU A 238 -18.89 -13.67 24.21
CA GLU A 238 -18.79 -12.22 24.05
C GLU A 238 -17.58 -11.64 24.77
N GLU A 239 -17.34 -12.02 26.02
CA GLU A 239 -16.19 -11.54 26.80
C GLU A 239 -14.87 -11.99 26.15
N ARG A 240 -14.78 -13.23 25.66
CA ARG A 240 -13.63 -13.68 24.88
C ARG A 240 -13.37 -12.78 23.66
N SER A 241 -14.42 -12.41 22.94
CA SER A 241 -14.28 -11.49 21.80
C SER A 241 -13.85 -10.08 22.21
N ARG A 242 -14.35 -9.58 23.34
CA ARG A 242 -13.91 -8.30 23.91
C ARG A 242 -12.43 -8.36 24.32
N MET A 243 -11.98 -9.47 24.91
CA MET A 243 -10.57 -9.70 25.24
C MET A 243 -9.69 -9.69 24.00
N PHE A 244 -10.14 -10.30 22.90
CA PHE A 244 -9.44 -10.22 21.61
C PHE A 244 -9.30 -8.77 21.14
N VAL A 245 -10.40 -7.99 21.13
CA VAL A 245 -10.37 -6.58 20.72
C VAL A 245 -9.43 -5.76 21.61
N ARG A 246 -9.43 -5.99 22.93
CA ARG A 246 -8.52 -5.31 23.87
C ARG A 246 -7.04 -5.61 23.59
N ASN A 247 -6.73 -6.80 23.06
CA ASN A 247 -5.37 -7.23 22.75
C ASN A 247 -5.03 -7.21 21.24
N ILE A 248 -5.88 -6.60 20.41
CA ILE A 248 -5.81 -6.70 18.95
C ILE A 248 -4.49 -6.14 18.38
N GLN A 249 -3.91 -5.15 19.06
CA GLN A 249 -2.64 -4.54 18.70
C GLN A 249 -1.50 -5.57 18.69
N ASN A 250 -1.45 -6.44 19.70
CA ASN A 250 -0.40 -7.45 19.83
C ASN A 250 -0.71 -8.70 19.00
N VAL A 251 -1.98 -9.10 18.97
CA VAL A 251 -2.39 -10.39 18.38
C VAL A 251 -2.51 -10.33 16.86
N ALA A 252 -2.96 -9.19 16.31
CA ALA A 252 -3.30 -9.10 14.89
C ALA A 252 -2.64 -7.92 14.15
N LEU A 253 -2.40 -6.79 14.81
CA LEU A 253 -2.04 -5.53 14.13
C LEU A 253 -0.57 -5.11 14.26
N SER A 254 0.28 -5.87 14.94
CA SER A 254 1.67 -5.48 15.23
C SER A 254 2.49 -5.09 13.98
N SER A 255 2.36 -5.87 12.91
CA SER A 255 2.98 -5.59 11.61
C SER A 255 2.41 -4.32 10.97
N ASN A 256 1.10 -4.11 11.02
CA ASN A 256 0.46 -2.92 10.47
C ASN A 256 0.83 -1.64 11.24
N ILE A 257 0.91 -1.72 12.57
CA ILE A 257 1.37 -0.62 13.42
C ILE A 257 2.81 -0.28 13.09
N SER A 258 3.69 -1.28 12.95
CA SER A 258 5.09 -1.06 12.55
C SER A 258 5.21 -0.39 11.17
N LYS A 259 4.37 -0.80 10.20
CA LYS A 259 4.29 -0.14 8.88
C LYS A 259 3.84 1.31 8.99
N PHE A 260 2.86 1.59 9.84
CA PHE A 260 2.38 2.95 10.10
C PHE A 260 3.47 3.82 10.75
N GLU A 261 4.16 3.32 11.76
CA GLU A 261 5.27 4.04 12.41
C GLU A 261 6.39 4.37 11.42
N ASN A 262 6.76 3.41 10.55
CA ASN A 262 7.74 3.64 9.49
C ASN A 262 7.26 4.71 8.49
N MET A 263 5.97 4.72 8.15
CA MET A 263 5.38 5.74 7.29
C MET A 263 5.40 7.12 7.94
N MET A 264 5.07 7.22 9.24
CA MET A 264 5.16 8.48 10.00
C MET A 264 6.59 8.98 10.14
N ASN A 265 7.54 8.08 10.41
CA ASN A 265 8.97 8.41 10.45
C ASN A 265 9.44 8.95 9.10
N ARG A 266 9.09 8.28 8.00
CA ARG A 266 9.40 8.74 6.64
C ARG A 266 8.81 10.12 6.38
N PHE A 267 7.56 10.35 6.76
CA PHE A 267 6.88 11.64 6.62
C PHE A 267 7.62 12.76 7.36
N LEU A 268 7.91 12.56 8.65
CA LEU A 268 8.57 13.56 9.47
C LEU A 268 10.03 13.79 9.05
N SER A 269 10.70 12.77 8.50
CA SER A 269 12.08 12.86 8.00
C SER A 269 12.20 13.36 6.56
N LEU A 270 11.10 13.72 5.88
CA LEU A 270 11.19 14.27 4.53
C LEU A 270 12.04 15.55 4.55
N PRO A 271 12.93 15.77 3.56
CA PRO A 271 13.77 16.96 3.51
C PRO A 271 13.00 18.29 3.65
N LEU A 272 11.80 18.38 3.05
CA LEU A 272 10.94 19.55 3.18
C LEU A 272 10.38 19.73 4.61
N MET A 273 10.11 18.65 5.34
CA MET A 273 9.68 18.71 6.74
C MET A 273 10.82 19.15 7.65
N GLU A 274 12.03 18.64 7.44
CA GLU A 274 13.22 19.08 8.17
C GLU A 274 13.51 20.57 7.93
N GLN A 275 13.31 21.09 6.71
CA GLN A 275 13.39 22.54 6.47
C GLN A 275 12.36 23.34 7.27
N ILE A 276 11.12 22.86 7.38
CA ILE A 276 10.07 23.53 8.16
C ILE A 276 10.45 23.54 9.63
N LYS A 277 10.93 22.40 10.14
CA LYS A 277 11.40 22.22 11.53
C LYS A 277 12.54 23.19 11.85
N LEU A 278 13.55 23.28 10.98
CA LEU A 278 14.67 24.21 11.15
C LEU A 278 14.23 25.68 11.08
N ARG A 279 13.26 26.01 10.23
CA ARG A 279 12.77 27.40 10.10
C ARG A 279 12.01 27.88 11.33
N LEU A 280 11.32 26.97 12.04
CA LEU A 280 10.53 27.32 13.21
C LEU A 280 11.37 27.47 14.49
N ASP A 281 12.58 26.90 14.52
CA ASP A 281 13.52 26.90 15.65
C ASP A 281 12.91 26.41 16.99
N ASP A 282 11.74 25.78 16.94
CA ASP A 282 11.01 25.21 18.06
C ASP A 282 10.28 23.95 17.62
N TYR A 283 10.67 22.83 18.23
CA TYR A 283 10.13 21.51 17.94
C TYR A 283 8.67 21.35 18.37
N VAL A 284 8.25 22.03 19.45
CA VAL A 284 6.85 22.02 19.92
C VAL A 284 5.96 22.72 18.91
N HIS A 285 6.34 23.92 18.46
CA HIS A 285 5.59 24.63 17.42
C HIS A 285 5.52 23.84 16.11
N PHE A 286 6.60 23.17 15.71
CA PHE A 286 6.61 22.26 14.57
C PHE A 286 5.57 21.13 14.73
N LYS A 287 5.59 20.43 15.86
CA LYS A 287 4.63 19.36 16.15
C LYS A 287 3.19 19.86 16.14
N VAL A 288 2.91 21.01 16.77
CA VAL A 288 1.58 21.61 16.79
C VAL A 288 1.10 21.92 15.37
N ILE A 289 1.93 22.52 14.51
CA ILE A 289 1.54 22.82 13.12
C ILE A 289 1.23 21.54 12.34
N VAL A 290 2.05 20.50 12.50
CA VAL A 290 1.83 19.21 11.84
C VAL A 290 0.52 18.59 12.31
N ASN A 291 0.35 18.45 13.62
CA ASN A 291 -0.80 17.75 14.17
C ASN A 291 -2.11 18.52 13.97
N GLU A 292 -2.12 19.84 14.09
CA GLU A 292 -3.32 20.64 13.78
C GLU A 292 -3.67 20.58 12.29
N THR A 293 -2.69 20.52 11.40
CA THR A 293 -2.95 20.28 9.97
C THR A 293 -3.61 18.92 9.76
N ILE A 294 -3.12 17.87 10.41
CA ILE A 294 -3.72 16.52 10.30
C ILE A 294 -5.13 16.51 10.92
N ARG A 295 -5.33 17.12 12.10
CA ARG A 295 -6.64 17.25 12.75
C ARG A 295 -7.68 17.94 11.88
N LEU A 296 -7.29 18.96 11.12
CA LEU A 296 -8.17 19.63 10.17
C LEU A 296 -8.59 18.72 8.99
N LEU A 297 -7.81 17.69 8.69
CA LEU A 297 -8.09 16.70 7.64
C LEU A 297 -8.88 15.49 8.14
N LEU A 298 -8.66 15.04 9.38
CA LEU A 298 -9.34 13.87 9.97
C LEU A 298 -10.89 13.86 9.79
N PRO A 299 -11.64 14.95 10.03
CA PRO A 299 -13.09 14.96 9.85
C PRO A 299 -13.52 15.05 8.38
N LYS A 300 -12.60 15.40 7.46
CA LYS A 300 -12.89 15.55 6.04
C LYS A 300 -12.52 14.25 5.33
N ASN A 301 -13.51 13.40 5.12
CA ASN A 301 -13.29 12.11 4.44
C ASN A 301 -12.71 12.27 3.02
N ILE A 302 -13.04 13.36 2.34
CA ILE A 302 -12.64 13.62 0.95
C ILE A 302 -12.41 15.13 0.73
N LEU A 303 -11.26 15.50 0.16
CA LEU A 303 -10.97 16.84 -0.34
C LEU A 303 -10.84 16.81 -1.86
N GLN A 304 -11.74 17.49 -2.57
CA GLN A 304 -11.67 17.57 -4.03
C GLN A 304 -10.59 18.56 -4.49
N LEU A 305 -9.65 18.09 -5.31
CA LEU A 305 -8.60 18.90 -5.91
C LEU A 305 -9.01 19.33 -7.32
N LYS A 306 -9.08 20.64 -7.56
CA LYS A 306 -9.31 21.16 -8.91
C LYS A 306 -8.14 20.79 -9.84
N PRO A 307 -8.37 20.52 -11.12
CA PRO A 307 -7.28 20.27 -12.07
C PRO A 307 -6.24 21.40 -12.06
N LYS A 308 -4.95 21.05 -12.00
CA LYS A 308 -3.81 21.98 -11.94
C LYS A 308 -3.76 22.88 -10.69
N ALA A 309 -4.61 22.63 -9.68
CA ALA A 309 -4.54 23.34 -8.41
C ALA A 309 -3.20 23.11 -7.73
N ASN A 310 -2.65 24.15 -7.13
CA ASN A 310 -1.42 24.03 -6.37
C ASN A 310 -1.76 23.68 -4.92
N ILE A 311 -1.13 22.65 -4.37
CA ILE A 311 -1.18 22.39 -2.93
C ILE A 311 -0.05 23.19 -2.31
N GLU A 312 -0.37 24.33 -1.71
CA GLU A 312 0.63 25.21 -1.08
C GLU A 312 1.04 24.74 0.32
N ASN A 313 0.15 23.99 0.99
CA ASN A 313 0.44 23.46 2.31
C ASN A 313 1.47 22.32 2.20
N LYS A 314 2.70 22.62 2.65
CA LYS A 314 3.84 21.69 2.61
C LYS A 314 3.63 20.43 3.45
N VAL A 315 2.87 20.51 4.55
CA VAL A 315 2.54 19.34 5.38
C VAL A 315 1.66 18.39 4.57
N VAL A 316 0.63 18.90 3.89
CA VAL A 316 -0.25 18.10 3.02
C VAL A 316 0.52 17.47 1.86
N LEU A 317 1.41 18.22 1.22
CA LEU A 317 2.30 17.68 0.18
C LEU A 317 3.19 16.55 0.72
N CYS A 318 3.76 16.72 1.92
CA CYS A 318 4.57 15.70 2.56
C CYS A 318 3.75 14.46 2.95
N MET A 319 2.49 14.63 3.37
CA MET A 319 1.58 13.51 3.64
C MET A 319 1.25 12.71 2.37
N LEU A 320 1.03 13.38 1.24
CA LEU A 320 0.90 12.73 -0.08
C LEU A 320 2.19 11.99 -0.46
N ALA A 321 3.33 12.67 -0.33
CA ALA A 321 4.63 12.10 -0.66
C ALA A 321 4.95 10.85 0.17
N ALA A 322 4.57 10.84 1.45
CA ALA A 322 4.79 9.70 2.35
C ALA A 322 3.74 8.58 2.19
N GLY A 323 2.68 8.79 1.39
CA GLY A 323 1.62 7.81 1.19
C GLY A 323 0.63 7.71 2.35
N ILE A 324 0.55 8.73 3.21
CA ILE A 324 -0.42 8.79 4.32
C ILE A 324 -1.83 9.12 3.78
N ILE A 325 -1.87 10.04 2.82
CA ILE A 325 -3.05 10.37 2.02
C ILE A 325 -2.76 10.03 0.56
N HIS A 326 -3.81 9.68 -0.18
CA HIS A 326 -3.75 9.35 -1.60
C HIS A 326 -4.64 10.30 -2.41
N LEU A 327 -4.33 10.46 -3.69
CA LEU A 327 -5.19 11.12 -4.65
C LEU A 327 -5.86 10.05 -5.52
N ASN A 328 -7.18 9.93 -5.43
CA ASN A 328 -7.96 9.19 -6.42
C ASN A 328 -7.89 9.94 -7.75
N ILE A 329 -7.33 9.32 -8.78
CA ILE A 329 -6.97 9.94 -10.05
C ILE A 329 -8.22 10.28 -10.85
N GLU A 330 -9.21 9.40 -10.84
CA GLU A 330 -10.45 9.56 -11.60
C GLU A 330 -11.32 10.69 -11.05
N THR A 331 -11.54 10.70 -9.74
CA THR A 331 -12.42 11.67 -9.04
C THR A 331 -11.69 12.94 -8.62
N ARG A 332 -10.35 12.92 -8.64
CA ARG A 332 -9.45 13.96 -8.09
C ARG A 332 -9.72 14.29 -6.63
N CYS A 333 -10.09 13.28 -5.86
CA CYS A 333 -10.37 13.37 -4.44
C CYS A 333 -9.16 12.91 -3.63
N ILE A 334 -8.73 13.74 -2.69
CA ILE A 334 -7.69 13.39 -1.71
C ILE A 334 -8.38 12.78 -0.49
N GLY A 335 -7.91 11.61 -0.06
CA GLY A 335 -8.38 10.90 1.12
C GLY A 335 -7.23 10.20 1.85
N PHE A 336 -7.49 9.68 3.05
CA PHE A 336 -6.52 8.82 3.75
C PHE A 336 -6.30 7.51 2.97
N LYS A 337 -5.09 6.96 3.03
CA LYS A 337 -4.73 5.73 2.32
C LYS A 337 -5.75 4.60 2.56
N ASP A 338 -6.08 4.39 3.82
CA ASP A 338 -7.03 3.39 4.27
C ASP A 338 -7.61 3.78 5.64
N THR A 339 -8.66 3.09 6.04
CA THR A 339 -9.35 3.34 7.31
C THR A 339 -8.42 3.15 8.53
N LEU A 340 -7.54 2.14 8.50
CA LEU A 340 -6.63 1.86 9.61
C LEU A 340 -5.63 2.99 9.82
N THR A 341 -5.02 3.49 8.73
CA THR A 341 -4.09 4.61 8.74
C THR A 341 -4.72 5.83 9.38
N ARG A 342 -5.99 6.14 9.05
CA ARG A 342 -6.72 7.25 9.66
C ARG A 342 -6.88 7.07 11.17
N VAL A 343 -7.28 5.88 11.62
CA VAL A 343 -7.46 5.58 13.05
C VAL A 343 -6.13 5.66 13.81
N LEU A 344 -5.05 5.15 13.21
CA LEU A 344 -3.71 5.21 13.81
C LEU A 344 -3.17 6.65 13.88
N LEU A 345 -3.47 7.51 12.89
CA LEU A 345 -3.13 8.94 12.96
C LEU A 345 -3.86 9.66 14.09
N GLU A 346 -5.16 9.40 14.25
CA GLU A 346 -5.97 9.97 15.33
C GLU A 346 -5.38 9.57 16.70
N ALA A 347 -5.12 8.27 16.90
CA ALA A 347 -4.49 7.76 18.12
C ALA A 347 -3.07 8.32 18.34
N HIS A 348 -2.27 8.47 17.28
CA HIS A 348 -0.92 9.04 17.37
C HIS A 348 -0.97 10.48 17.87
N ILE A 349 -1.89 11.29 17.34
CA ILE A 349 -2.08 12.69 17.74
C ILE A 349 -2.57 12.77 19.18
N ASP A 350 -3.55 11.96 19.57
CA ASP A 350 -4.11 11.97 20.92
C ASP A 350 -3.06 11.61 21.98
N ASN A 351 -2.16 10.68 21.65
CA ASN A 351 -1.02 10.35 22.53
C ASN A 351 -0.03 11.51 22.66
N ASP A 352 0.20 12.27 21.58
CA ASP A 352 1.16 13.38 21.54
C ASP A 352 0.66 14.63 22.30
N TYR A 353 -0.65 14.91 22.30
CA TYR A 353 -1.24 16.02 23.06
C TYR A 353 -1.54 15.68 24.52
N GLY A 354 -1.44 14.40 24.91
CA GLY A 354 -2.06 13.89 26.11
C GLY A 354 -3.58 13.85 25.96
N LYS A 355 -4.23 12.81 26.48
CA LYS A 355 -5.70 12.74 26.51
C LYS A 355 -6.23 14.02 27.17
N GLN A 356 -6.94 14.86 26.40
CA GLN A 356 -7.79 15.91 26.97
C GLN A 356 -9.03 15.30 27.58
#